data_AF-A0A7W5PHL6-F1
#
_entry.id   AF-A0A7W5PHL6-F1
#
_cell.length_a   1.000
_cell.length_b   1.000
_cell.length_c   1.000
_cell.angle_alpha   90.00
_cell.angle_beta   90.00
_cell.angle_gamma   90.00
#
_symmetry.space_group_name_H-M   'P 1'
#
loop_
_entity.id
_entity.type
_entity.pdbx_description
1 polymer ?
#
loop_
_entity_poly.entity_id
_entity_poly.type
_entity_poly.pdbx_seq_one_letter_code
_entity_poly.pdbx_strand_id
1 'polypeptide(L)'
;MSDSGSSVREGRGFNRPVADIDVVEQFAPMHQTNSIAGRTRLGSLTGAGIGAVIAAPAILAAIMSGGTGHGSYVAARVLFPFSMLLTRLEGEIGPVAMGAGLLQFPLYGALVGRTVTVKTDRAVFFVAAVHLVAGLACFSNLLPNFS
;
A
#
# COMPACT_ATOMS: atom_id res chain seq x y z
N MET A 1 -34.19 67.14 -36.85
CA MET A 1 -34.77 65.97 -36.19
C MET A 1 -34.10 64.74 -36.80
N SER A 2 -33.43 63.97 -35.95
CA SER A 2 -32.82 62.63 -36.16
C SER A 2 -31.48 62.51 -36.88
N ASP A 3 -30.46 62.27 -36.04
CA ASP A 3 -29.21 61.52 -36.27
C ASP A 3 -29.43 60.13 -36.89
N SER A 4 -28.44 59.64 -37.63
CA SER A 4 -27.82 58.33 -37.35
C SER A 4 -26.55 58.13 -38.19
N GLY A 5 -25.42 57.96 -37.49
CA GLY A 5 -24.16 57.58 -38.08
C GLY A 5 -24.00 56.07 -38.28
N SER A 6 -22.96 55.66 -38.98
CA SER A 6 -22.05 54.61 -38.52
C SER A 6 -20.87 54.43 -39.49
N SER A 7 -19.69 54.44 -38.88
CA SER A 7 -18.36 54.24 -39.45
C SER A 7 -17.93 52.78 -39.34
N VAL A 8 -17.36 52.17 -40.39
CA VAL A 8 -16.50 50.97 -40.30
C VAL A 8 -15.54 51.01 -41.51
N ARG A 9 -14.34 51.59 -41.46
CA ARG A 9 -13.03 51.10 -40.95
C ARG A 9 -12.55 49.72 -41.44
N GLU A 10 -11.78 49.78 -42.53
CA GLU A 10 -10.37 49.36 -42.65
C GLU A 10 -10.02 47.90 -42.30
N GLY A 11 -9.94 47.06 -43.34
CA GLY A 11 -9.35 45.73 -43.27
C GLY A 11 -7.83 45.80 -43.24
N ARG A 12 -7.23 45.33 -42.15
CA ARG A 12 -5.84 44.82 -42.08
C ARG A 12 -5.77 43.74 -41.01
N GLY A 13 -5.45 42.52 -41.43
CA GLY A 13 -5.23 41.36 -40.56
C GLY A 13 -4.56 40.24 -41.37
N PHE A 14 -3.28 40.38 -41.67
CA PHE A 14 -2.18 39.81 -40.88
C PHE A 14 -1.98 38.32 -41.16
N ASN A 15 -1.14 38.08 -42.18
CA ASN A 15 -0.49 36.83 -42.50
C ASN A 15 0.25 36.32 -41.25
N ARG A 16 -0.13 35.15 -40.69
CA ARG A 16 0.69 34.46 -39.68
C ARG A 16 1.37 33.26 -40.32
N PRO A 17 2.71 33.13 -40.19
CA PRO A 17 3.43 31.97 -40.67
C PRO A 17 3.08 30.76 -39.81
N VAL A 18 2.80 29.63 -40.48
CA VAL A 18 2.66 28.31 -39.87
C VAL A 18 4.07 27.81 -39.57
N ALA A 19 4.56 28.07 -38.37
CA ALA A 19 5.81 27.50 -37.87
C ALA A 19 5.59 26.95 -36.46
N ASP A 20 6.01 25.70 -36.28
CA ASP A 20 6.48 25.13 -35.01
C ASP A 20 5.50 25.02 -33.84
N ILE A 21 4.45 24.20 -33.98
CA ILE A 21 3.72 23.66 -32.80
C ILE A 21 4.08 22.19 -32.51
N ASP A 22 4.87 21.52 -33.36
CA ASP A 22 5.18 20.09 -33.17
C ASP A 22 6.55 19.78 -32.55
N VAL A 23 7.35 20.78 -32.14
CA VAL A 23 8.72 20.53 -31.61
C VAL A 23 8.84 20.80 -30.10
N VAL A 24 7.87 21.49 -29.47
CA VAL A 24 7.98 21.88 -28.05
C VAL A 24 7.27 20.89 -27.10
N GLU A 25 6.45 19.97 -27.60
CA GLU A 25 5.68 19.03 -26.76
C GLU A 25 6.38 17.71 -26.43
N GLN A 26 7.62 17.48 -26.91
CA GLN A 26 8.33 16.20 -26.69
C GLN A 26 9.47 16.26 -25.66
N PHE A 27 9.74 17.43 -25.07
CA PHE A 27 10.85 17.63 -24.12
C PHE A 27 10.40 18.19 -22.75
N ALA A 28 9.52 17.46 -22.06
CA ALA A 28 9.28 17.62 -20.62
C ALA A 28 9.11 16.23 -19.95
N PRO A 29 9.65 16.00 -18.74
CA PRO A 29 11.08 15.91 -18.48
C PRO A 29 11.43 14.54 -17.84
N MET A 30 12.52 13.91 -18.30
CA MET A 30 13.14 12.73 -17.65
C MET A 30 13.60 12.97 -16.20
N HIS A 31 13.51 14.22 -15.70
CA HIS A 31 13.83 14.62 -14.34
C HIS A 31 12.66 14.41 -13.34
N GLN A 32 11.41 14.38 -13.80
CA GLN A 32 10.24 14.29 -12.90
C GLN A 32 9.98 12.86 -12.38
N THR A 33 10.27 11.84 -13.19
CA THR A 33 10.06 10.42 -12.85
C THR A 33 10.92 9.93 -11.68
N ASN A 34 12.16 10.43 -11.58
CA ASN A 34 13.07 10.12 -10.47
C ASN A 34 12.55 10.65 -9.12
N SER A 35 11.83 11.77 -9.11
CA SER A 35 11.31 12.37 -7.89
C SER A 35 10.15 11.57 -7.28
N ILE A 36 9.25 11.04 -8.11
CA ILE A 36 8.11 10.22 -7.67
C ILE A 36 8.60 8.83 -7.25
N ALA A 37 9.48 8.21 -8.05
CA ALA A 37 10.07 6.92 -7.71
C ALA A 37 10.85 6.98 -6.39
N GLY A 38 11.65 8.04 -6.19
CA GLY A 38 12.42 8.25 -4.97
C GLY A 38 11.53 8.43 -3.73
N ARG A 39 10.51 9.28 -3.80
CA ARG A 39 9.54 9.49 -2.71
C ARG A 39 8.80 8.20 -2.37
N THR A 40 8.38 7.43 -3.38
CA THR A 40 7.65 6.16 -3.20
C THR A 40 8.51 5.11 -2.49
N ARG A 41 9.80 5.03 -2.86
CA ARG A 41 10.76 4.14 -2.18
C ARG A 41 10.99 4.56 -0.74
N LEU A 42 11.19 5.86 -0.49
CA LEU A 42 11.37 6.37 0.86
C LEU A 42 10.16 6.09 1.75
N GLY A 43 8.95 6.36 1.26
CA GLY A 43 7.71 6.05 1.98
C GLY A 43 7.54 4.56 2.26
N SER A 44 7.91 3.69 1.32
CA SER A 44 7.89 2.24 1.55
C SER A 44 8.93 1.80 2.58
N LEU A 45 10.13 2.38 2.57
CA LEU A 45 11.19 2.05 3.52
C LEU A 45 10.87 2.54 4.93
N THR A 46 10.37 3.76 5.08
CA THR A 46 9.93 4.28 6.38
C THR A 46 8.76 3.48 6.92
N GLY A 47 7.79 3.15 6.05
CA GLY A 47 6.69 2.27 6.38
C GLY A 47 7.16 0.89 6.84
N ALA A 48 8.11 0.27 6.13
CA ALA A 48 8.70 -1.01 6.53
C ALA A 48 9.36 -0.94 7.92
N GLY A 49 10.10 0.13 8.19
CA GLY A 49 10.73 0.38 9.49
C GLY A 49 9.70 0.49 10.62
N ILE A 50 8.61 1.25 10.41
CA ILE A 50 7.50 1.35 11.36
C ILE A 50 6.86 -0.03 11.60
N GLY A 51 6.60 -0.77 10.52
CA GLY A 51 6.09 -2.14 10.60
C GLY A 51 7.00 -3.04 11.44
N ALA A 52 8.31 -2.98 11.22
CA ALA A 52 9.28 -3.75 12.02
C ALA A 52 9.24 -3.39 13.51
N VAL A 53 9.08 -2.11 13.87
CA VAL A 53 8.92 -1.68 15.27
C VAL A 53 7.63 -2.23 15.87
N ILE A 54 6.52 -2.23 15.12
CA ILE A 54 5.23 -2.78 15.56
C ILE A 54 5.28 -4.32 15.72
N ALA A 55 6.16 -5.00 15.00
CA ALA A 55 6.32 -6.45 15.11
C ALA A 55 6.69 -6.88 16.54
N ALA A 56 7.55 -6.14 17.23
CA ALA A 56 7.99 -6.48 18.58
C ALA A 56 6.85 -6.55 19.62
N PRO A 57 6.02 -5.49 19.82
CA PRO A 57 4.87 -5.58 20.71
C PRO A 57 3.81 -6.59 20.22
N ALA A 58 3.67 -6.80 18.90
CA ALA A 58 2.77 -7.82 18.39
C ALA A 58 3.23 -9.24 18.75
N ILE A 59 4.52 -9.55 18.61
CA ILE A 59 5.11 -10.83 19.02
C ILE A 59 4.90 -11.03 20.51
N LEU A 60 5.17 -10.01 21.32
CA LEU A 60 4.95 -10.09 22.77
C LEU A 60 3.49 -10.38 23.10
N ALA A 61 2.54 -9.69 22.46
CA ALA A 61 1.11 -9.93 22.65
C ALA A 61 0.70 -11.35 22.24
N ALA A 62 1.26 -11.87 21.15
CA ALA A 62 1.03 -13.25 20.71
C ALA A 62 1.54 -14.28 21.73
N ILE A 63 2.77 -14.09 22.26
CA ILE A 63 3.34 -14.96 23.30
C ILE A 63 2.50 -14.90 24.58
N MET A 64 2.13 -13.70 25.03
CA MET A 64 1.30 -13.52 26.22
C MET A 64 -0.09 -14.14 26.06
N SER A 65 -0.67 -14.09 24.86
CA SER A 65 -1.97 -14.71 24.58
C SER A 65 -1.93 -16.24 24.53
N GLY A 66 -0.76 -16.85 24.29
CA GLY A 66 -0.57 -18.30 24.37
C GLY A 66 -0.46 -18.82 25.81
N GLY A 67 -0.08 -17.96 26.76
CA GLY A 67 0.11 -18.33 28.16
C GLY A 67 1.10 -19.49 28.36
N THR A 68 1.15 -20.05 29.57
CA THR A 68 1.95 -21.24 29.92
C THR A 68 1.31 -22.55 29.41
N GLY A 69 0.84 -22.56 28.16
CA GLY A 69 0.30 -23.75 27.47
C GLY A 69 -1.22 -23.95 27.54
N HIS A 70 -1.98 -22.98 28.09
CA HIS A 70 -3.45 -23.03 28.18
C HIS A 70 -4.14 -21.74 27.67
N GLY A 71 -3.38 -20.81 27.07
CA GLY A 71 -3.95 -19.57 26.54
C GLY A 71 -4.80 -19.83 25.31
N SER A 72 -5.74 -18.94 25.03
CA SER A 72 -6.65 -19.06 23.88
C SER A 72 -5.96 -18.77 22.54
N TYR A 73 -4.69 -18.35 22.55
CA TYR A 73 -3.91 -17.94 21.38
C TYR A 73 -4.60 -16.90 20.49
N VAL A 74 -5.62 -16.20 21.01
CA VAL A 74 -6.45 -15.25 20.26
C VAL A 74 -5.60 -14.15 19.63
N ALA A 75 -4.69 -13.53 20.39
CA ALA A 75 -3.84 -12.48 19.84
C ALA A 75 -2.89 -13.05 18.79
N ALA A 76 -2.39 -14.28 18.95
CA ALA A 76 -1.53 -14.92 17.95
C ALA A 76 -2.29 -15.24 16.65
N ARG A 77 -3.55 -15.68 16.74
CA ARG A 77 -4.42 -15.94 15.57
C ARG A 77 -4.79 -14.65 14.83
N VAL A 78 -5.05 -13.56 15.56
CA VAL A 78 -5.38 -12.26 14.96
C VAL A 78 -4.15 -11.58 14.39
N LEU A 79 -3.03 -11.56 15.12
CA LEU A 79 -1.84 -10.82 14.72
C LEU A 79 -0.99 -11.59 13.71
N PHE A 80 -0.90 -12.92 13.79
CA PHE A 80 -0.04 -13.77 12.96
C PHE A 80 -0.80 -14.91 12.25
N PRO A 81 -1.88 -14.61 11.50
CA PRO A 81 -2.73 -15.63 10.91
C PRO A 81 -1.97 -16.49 9.89
N PHE A 82 -1.07 -15.91 9.09
CA PHE A 82 -0.28 -16.66 8.10
C PHE A 82 0.70 -17.62 8.75
N SER A 83 1.43 -17.16 9.77
CA SER A 83 2.34 -18.01 10.53
C SER A 83 1.59 -19.18 11.13
N MET A 84 0.47 -18.92 11.82
CA MET A 84 -0.38 -19.95 12.43
C MET A 84 -0.94 -20.96 11.43
N LEU A 85 -1.35 -20.52 10.24
CA LEU A 85 -1.85 -21.42 9.21
C LEU A 85 -0.73 -22.28 8.62
N LEU A 86 0.47 -21.71 8.45
CA LEU A 86 1.63 -22.42 7.92
C LEU A 86 2.14 -23.48 8.92
N THR A 87 2.18 -23.16 10.21
CA THR A 87 2.47 -24.12 11.29
C THR A 87 1.56 -25.35 11.23
N ARG A 88 0.31 -25.21 10.78
CA ARG A 88 -0.61 -26.34 10.63
C ARG A 88 -0.30 -27.21 9.41
N LEU A 89 0.16 -26.59 8.32
CA LEU A 89 0.59 -27.31 7.11
C LEU A 89 1.91 -28.06 7.37
N GLU A 90 2.81 -27.45 8.15
CA GLU A 90 4.11 -28.04 8.51
C GLU A 90 4.03 -28.99 9.71
N GLY A 91 2.98 -28.89 10.53
CA GLY A 91 2.78 -29.69 11.74
C GLY A 91 3.49 -29.15 12.98
N GLU A 92 4.47 -28.26 12.80
CA GLU A 92 5.23 -27.60 13.84
C GLU A 92 5.58 -26.16 13.45
N ILE A 93 6.08 -25.36 14.40
CA ILE A 93 6.53 -23.98 14.11
C ILE A 93 7.86 -24.07 13.39
N GLY A 94 7.79 -24.21 12.07
CA GLY A 94 8.95 -24.24 11.19
C GLY A 94 9.57 -22.86 10.94
N PRO A 95 10.79 -22.83 10.40
CA PRO A 95 11.47 -21.58 10.04
C PRO A 95 10.71 -20.77 9.00
N VAL A 96 9.91 -21.42 8.14
CA VAL A 96 9.07 -20.74 7.14
C VAL A 96 7.91 -20.02 7.82
N ALA A 97 7.22 -20.68 8.76
CA ALA A 97 6.16 -20.06 9.55
C ALA A 97 6.67 -18.86 10.36
N MET A 98 7.86 -18.98 10.97
CA MET A 98 8.52 -17.87 11.66
C MET A 98 8.88 -16.73 10.71
N GLY A 99 9.47 -17.04 9.55
CA GLY A 99 9.82 -16.05 8.53
C GLY A 99 8.59 -15.28 8.03
N ALA A 100 7.48 -15.97 7.78
CA ALA A 100 6.21 -15.34 7.39
C ALA A 100 5.69 -14.38 8.47
N GLY A 101 5.71 -14.79 9.74
CA GLY A 101 5.29 -13.95 10.86
C GLY A 101 6.18 -12.72 11.07
N LEU A 102 7.49 -12.85 10.87
CA LEU A 102 8.43 -11.74 10.97
C LEU A 102 8.31 -10.75 9.81
N LEU A 103 8.07 -11.24 8.59
CA LEU A 103 7.99 -10.40 7.39
C LEU A 103 6.64 -9.71 7.24
N GLN A 104 5.55 -10.22 7.81
CA GLN A 104 4.22 -9.66 7.57
C GLN A 104 4.13 -8.17 7.98
N PHE A 105 4.67 -7.79 9.14
CA PHE A 105 4.53 -6.44 9.67
C PHE A 105 5.37 -5.42 8.88
N PRO A 106 6.66 -5.68 8.57
CA PRO A 106 7.43 -4.87 7.63
C PRO A 106 6.77 -4.75 6.25
N LEU A 107 6.20 -5.84 5.71
CA LEU A 107 5.53 -5.81 4.41
C LEU A 107 4.26 -4.96 4.44
N TYR A 108 3.44 -5.06 5.50
CA TYR A 108 2.25 -4.23 5.67
C TYR A 108 2.63 -2.75 5.82
N GLY A 109 3.64 -2.48 6.64
CA GLY A 109 4.19 -1.14 6.81
C GLY A 109 4.69 -0.57 5.49
N ALA A 110 5.44 -1.34 4.71
CA ALA A 110 5.95 -0.92 3.40
C ALA A 110 4.81 -0.61 2.41
N LEU A 111 3.79 -1.46 2.40
CA LEU A 111 2.63 -1.29 1.53
C LEU A 111 1.88 -0.01 1.89
N VAL A 112 1.57 0.21 3.17
CA VAL A 112 0.90 1.43 3.66
C VAL A 112 1.76 2.67 3.42
N GLY A 113 3.07 2.59 3.66
CA GLY A 113 3.99 3.70 3.37
C GLY A 113 4.03 4.07 1.88
N ARG A 114 3.92 3.06 1.00
CA ARG A 114 3.74 3.27 -0.44
C ARG A 114 2.41 3.95 -0.74
N THR A 115 1.29 3.49 -0.17
CA THR A 115 -0.04 4.02 -0.48
C THR A 115 -0.21 5.49 -0.08
N VAL A 116 0.39 5.90 1.03
CA VAL A 116 0.45 7.30 1.47
C VAL A 116 1.14 8.18 0.42
N THR A 117 2.11 7.62 -0.31
CA THR A 117 2.90 8.37 -1.29
C THR A 117 2.25 8.45 -2.68
N VAL A 118 1.56 7.39 -3.11
CA VAL A 118 1.00 7.28 -4.49
C VAL A 118 -0.53 7.13 -4.54
N LYS A 119 -1.25 7.31 -3.43
CA LYS A 119 -2.72 7.15 -3.32
C LYS A 119 -3.25 5.86 -3.98
N THR A 120 -2.52 4.75 -3.84
CA THR A 120 -3.00 3.42 -4.23
C THR A 120 -3.62 2.76 -3.03
N ASP A 121 -4.92 2.53 -3.00
CA ASP A 121 -5.65 1.93 -1.87
C ASP A 121 -5.96 0.44 -2.07
N ARG A 122 -6.17 0.02 -3.32
CA ARG A 122 -6.56 -1.35 -3.70
C ARG A 122 -5.64 -2.43 -3.15
N ALA A 123 -4.33 -2.21 -3.16
CA ALA A 123 -3.36 -3.19 -2.67
C ALA A 123 -3.46 -3.40 -1.15
N VAL A 124 -3.66 -2.32 -0.39
CA VAL A 124 -3.87 -2.40 1.07
C VAL A 124 -5.19 -3.08 1.37
N PHE A 125 -6.25 -2.74 0.64
CA PHE A 125 -7.54 -3.40 0.82
C PHE A 125 -7.45 -4.92 0.55
N PHE A 126 -6.77 -5.32 -0.53
CA PHE A 126 -6.56 -6.73 -0.84
C PHE A 126 -5.78 -7.44 0.26
N VAL A 127 -4.66 -6.88 0.71
CA VAL A 127 -3.85 -7.48 1.78
C VAL A 127 -4.61 -7.56 3.10
N ALA A 128 -5.38 -6.53 3.44
CA ALA A 128 -6.25 -6.53 4.61
C ALA A 128 -7.33 -7.62 4.51
N ALA A 129 -7.96 -7.77 3.34
CA ALA A 129 -8.95 -8.81 3.10
C ALA A 129 -8.33 -10.22 3.25
N VAL A 130 -7.15 -10.48 2.66
CA VAL A 130 -6.46 -11.77 2.80
C VAL A 130 -6.09 -12.02 4.26
N HIS A 131 -5.60 -11.02 4.99
CA HIS A 131 -5.27 -11.15 6.41
C HIS A 131 -6.51 -11.47 7.26
N LEU A 132 -7.65 -10.80 7.00
CA LEU A 132 -8.91 -11.07 7.67
C LEU A 132 -9.43 -12.48 7.37
N VAL A 133 -9.38 -12.92 6.10
CA VAL A 133 -9.78 -14.29 5.72
C VAL A 133 -8.90 -15.32 6.42
N ALA A 134 -7.58 -15.09 6.48
CA ALA A 134 -6.66 -15.98 7.18
C ALA A 134 -6.94 -16.01 8.70
N GLY A 135 -7.20 -14.85 9.31
CA GLY A 135 -7.59 -14.78 10.73
C GLY A 135 -8.91 -15.50 11.00
N LEU A 136 -9.94 -15.27 10.17
CA LEU A 136 -11.21 -15.98 10.26
C LEU A 136 -11.02 -17.48 10.08
N ALA A 137 -10.15 -17.92 9.16
CA ALA A 137 -9.83 -19.34 9.02
C ALA A 137 -9.24 -19.93 10.32
N CYS A 138 -8.39 -19.18 11.03
CA CYS A 138 -7.88 -19.58 12.36
C CYS A 138 -8.97 -19.68 13.44
N PHE A 139 -10.11 -18.99 13.31
CA PHE A 139 -11.24 -19.06 14.25
C PHE A 139 -12.36 -20.00 13.81
N SER A 140 -12.41 -20.34 12.53
CA SER A 140 -13.57 -21.00 11.90
C SER A 140 -13.82 -22.44 12.34
N ASN A 141 -12.98 -23.05 13.18
CA ASN A 141 -13.02 -24.48 13.52
C ASN A 141 -13.05 -25.43 12.30
N LEU A 142 -12.86 -24.91 11.07
CA LEU A 142 -12.77 -25.69 9.83
C LEU A 142 -11.49 -26.54 9.78
N LEU A 143 -10.51 -26.21 10.64
CA LEU A 143 -9.33 -27.02 10.92
C LEU A 143 -9.42 -27.51 12.38
N PRO A 144 -9.51 -28.83 12.65
CA PRO A 144 -9.51 -29.35 14.01
C PRO A 144 -8.20 -28.94 14.72
N ASN A 145 -8.26 -28.65 16.02
CA ASN A 145 -7.17 -28.20 16.93
C ASN A 145 -7.10 -26.70 17.29
N PHE A 146 -8.14 -25.91 17.04
CA PHE A 146 -8.23 -24.52 17.52
C PHE A 146 -9.45 -24.24 18.41
N SER A 147 -9.95 -25.25 19.13
CA SER A 147 -10.99 -25.11 20.17
C SER A 147 -10.39 -24.69 21.51
#